data_AF-A0A6G1HA33-F1
#
_entry.id   AF-A0A6G1HA33-F1
#
_cell.length_a   1.000
_cell.length_b   1.000
_cell.length_c   1.000
_cell.angle_alpha   90.00
_cell.angle_beta   90.00
_cell.angle_gamma   90.00
#
_symmetry.space_group_name_H-M   'P 1'
#
loop_
_entity.id
_entity.type
_entity.pdbx_description
1 polymer ?
#
loop_
_entity_poly.entity_id
_entity_poly.type
_entity_poly.pdbx_seq_one_letter_code
_entity_poly.pdbx_strand_id
1 'polypeptide(L)'
;MDPLGVAASIATLLHVCRIILGYFEEVKESSSSRRRVRKDISSLYGYLVDLQCRLEERGANEDEWFKGVRTLAAKNGPLDDYRSIHEELQSRMTRSSLPGSLRKLSEAIKWPFKET
;
A
#
# COMPACT_ATOMS: atom_id res chain seq x y z
N MET A 1 5.75 -15.77 1.59
CA MET A 1 4.43 -15.59 2.21
C MET A 1 3.44 -16.56 1.60
N ASP A 2 2.52 -17.07 2.40
CA ASP A 2 1.36 -17.82 1.93
C ASP A 2 0.36 -16.89 1.18
N PRO A 3 -0.62 -17.45 0.47
CA PRO A 3 -1.59 -16.68 -0.31
C PRO A 3 -2.34 -15.59 0.46
N LEU A 4 -2.69 -15.88 1.72
CA LEU A 4 -3.42 -14.94 2.57
C LEU A 4 -2.51 -13.77 2.95
N GLY A 5 -1.23 -14.05 3.23
CA GLY A 5 -0.23 -13.01 3.45
C GLY A 5 -0.14 -12.02 2.28
N VAL A 6 -0.10 -12.50 1.04
CA VAL A 6 0.01 -11.61 -0.14
C VAL A 6 -1.25 -10.75 -0.31
N ALA A 7 -2.43 -11.34 -0.13
CA ALA A 7 -3.70 -10.60 -0.17
C ALA A 7 -3.74 -9.50 0.91
N ALA A 8 -3.30 -9.80 2.13
CA ALA A 8 -3.21 -8.82 3.21
C ALA A 8 -2.23 -7.68 2.87
N SER A 9 -1.09 -7.97 2.25
CA SER A 9 -0.14 -6.96 1.79
C SER A 9 -0.74 -6.01 0.75
N ILE A 10 -1.48 -6.55 -0.22
CA ILE A 10 -2.16 -5.75 -1.24
C ILE A 10 -3.26 -4.90 -0.63
N ALA A 11 -4.04 -5.44 0.30
CA ALA A 11 -5.11 -4.72 0.98
C ALA A 11 -4.59 -3.46 1.70
N THR A 12 -3.43 -3.54 2.35
CA THR A 12 -2.90 -2.35 3.00
C THR A 12 -2.22 -1.39 2.04
N LEU A 13 -1.59 -1.88 0.96
CA LEU A 13 -1.11 -1.01 -0.12
C LEU A 13 -2.25 -0.14 -0.66
N LEU A 14 -3.43 -0.75 -0.85
CA LEU A 14 -4.66 -0.04 -1.21
C LEU A 14 -5.07 0.97 -0.14
N HIS A 15 -5.02 0.58 1.14
CA HIS A 15 -5.32 1.49 2.24
C HIS A 15 -4.42 2.73 2.22
N VAL A 16 -3.10 2.56 2.10
CA VAL A 16 -2.15 3.67 2.05
C VAL A 16 -2.39 4.57 0.83
N CYS A 17 -2.63 3.99 -0.35
CA CYS A 17 -2.97 4.76 -1.54
C CYS A 17 -4.21 5.63 -1.32
N ARG A 18 -5.28 5.08 -0.73
CA ARG A 18 -6.51 5.85 -0.44
C ARG A 18 -6.24 7.04 0.45
N ILE A 19 -5.39 6.88 1.46
CA ILE A 19 -5.15 7.98 2.39
C ILE A 19 -4.27 9.06 1.75
N ILE A 20 -3.28 8.68 0.94
CA ILE A 20 -2.49 9.64 0.14
C ILE A 20 -3.40 10.43 -0.81
N LEU A 21 -4.34 9.75 -1.47
CA LEU A 21 -5.32 10.39 -2.35
C LEU A 21 -6.24 11.34 -1.56
N GLY A 22 -6.74 10.93 -0.39
CA GLY A 22 -7.54 11.78 0.49
C GLY A 22 -6.78 13.03 0.98
N TYR A 23 -5.47 12.92 1.23
CA TYR A 23 -4.63 14.08 1.54
C TYR A 23 -4.58 15.08 0.38
N PHE A 24 -4.49 14.61 -0.87
CA PHE A 24 -4.51 15.48 -2.03
C PHE A 24 -5.88 16.14 -2.29
N GLU A 25 -6.98 15.56 -1.79
CA GLU A 25 -8.31 16.19 -1.84
C GLU A 25 -8.45 17.32 -0.80
N GLU A 26 -7.87 17.16 0.39
CA GLU A 26 -7.90 18.17 1.45
C GLU A 26 -6.98 19.37 1.17
N VAL A 27 -5.89 19.16 0.44
CA VAL A 27 -4.91 20.20 0.12
C VAL A 27 -5.10 20.68 -1.31
N LYS A 28 -5.49 21.94 -1.49
CA LYS A 28 -5.61 22.59 -2.81
C LYS A 28 -4.32 22.40 -3.61
N GLU A 29 -4.37 21.55 -4.64
CA GLU A 29 -3.19 21.15 -5.42
C GLU A 29 -2.56 22.36 -6.13
N SER A 30 -1.44 22.87 -5.61
CA SER A 30 -0.78 24.05 -6.16
C SER A 30 0.46 23.76 -7.01
N SER A 31 1.07 22.58 -6.91
CA SER A 31 2.31 22.25 -7.64
C SER A 31 2.14 21.12 -8.66
N SER A 32 2.83 21.23 -9.81
CA SER A 32 2.87 20.22 -10.88
C SER A 32 3.39 18.86 -10.38
N SER A 33 4.35 18.86 -9.46
CA SER A 33 4.87 17.65 -8.83
C SER A 33 3.79 16.90 -8.04
N ARG A 34 2.90 17.60 -7.32
CA ARG A 34 1.81 16.93 -6.57
C ARG A 34 0.79 16.29 -7.50
N ARG A 35 0.42 16.95 -8.60
CA ARG A 35 -0.49 16.36 -9.60
C ARG A 35 0.09 15.08 -10.21
N ARG A 36 1.40 15.05 -10.45
CA ARG A 36 2.10 13.86 -10.94
C ARG A 36 2.04 12.73 -9.93
N VAL A 37 2.38 13.00 -8.67
CA VAL A 37 2.29 12.00 -7.59
C VAL A 37 0.86 11.48 -7.44
N ARG A 38 -0.16 12.35 -7.47
CA ARG A 38 -1.57 11.93 -7.43
C ARG A 38 -1.91 11.00 -8.59
N LYS A 39 -1.47 11.30 -9.81
CA LYS A 39 -1.69 10.45 -11.00
C LYS A 39 -1.03 9.08 -10.84
N ASP A 40 0.21 9.06 -10.38
CA ASP A 40 0.97 7.83 -10.19
C ASP A 40 0.31 6.95 -9.11
N ILE A 41 -0.10 7.54 -7.97
CA ILE A 41 -0.81 6.84 -6.89
C ILE A 41 -2.20 6.35 -7.34
N SER A 42 -2.94 7.14 -8.11
CA SER A 42 -4.26 6.73 -8.64
C SER A 42 -4.12 5.52 -9.58
N SER A 43 -3.07 5.52 -10.40
CA SER A 43 -2.79 4.42 -11.33
C SER A 43 -2.40 3.14 -10.57
N LEU A 44 -1.51 3.29 -9.57
CA LEU A 44 -1.13 2.19 -8.68
C LEU A 44 -2.35 1.61 -7.94
N TYR A 45 -3.22 2.47 -7.40
CA TYR A 45 -4.46 2.04 -6.74
C TYR A 45 -5.33 1.20 -7.67
N GLY A 46 -5.53 1.64 -8.92
CA GLY A 46 -6.28 0.87 -9.92
C GLY A 46 -5.70 -0.51 -10.18
N TYR A 47 -4.37 -0.62 -10.36
CA TYR A 47 -3.71 -1.91 -10.55
C TYR A 47 -3.82 -2.83 -9.34
N LEU A 48 -3.72 -2.28 -8.13
CA LEU A 48 -3.84 -3.06 -6.91
C LEU A 48 -5.27 -3.56 -6.67
N VAL A 49 -6.30 -2.79 -7.06
CA VAL A 49 -7.70 -3.21 -6.98
C VAL A 49 -7.93 -4.39 -7.92
N ASP A 50 -7.49 -4.27 -9.18
CA ASP A 50 -7.59 -5.37 -10.16
C ASP A 50 -6.87 -6.63 -9.67
N LEU A 51 -5.69 -6.47 -9.05
CA LEU A 51 -4.96 -7.59 -8.45
C LEU A 51 -5.71 -8.23 -7.28
N GLN A 52 -6.32 -7.43 -6.40
CA GLN A 52 -7.10 -7.95 -5.26
C GLN A 52 -8.34 -8.71 -5.73
N CYS A 53 -9.11 -8.15 -6.67
CA CYS A 53 -10.29 -8.83 -7.23
C CYS A 53 -9.92 -10.19 -7.84
N ARG A 54 -8.82 -10.25 -8.60
CA ARG A 54 -8.37 -11.52 -9.20
C ARG A 54 -7.93 -12.57 -8.17
N LEU A 55 -7.37 -12.13 -7.04
CA LEU A 55 -7.03 -13.02 -5.93
C LEU A 55 -8.27 -13.59 -5.25
N GLU A 56 -9.31 -12.77 -5.09
CA GLU A 56 -10.60 -13.18 -4.52
C GLU A 56 -11.35 -14.14 -5.46
N GLU A 57 -11.30 -13.91 -6.77
CA GLU A 57 -12.02 -14.69 -7.78
C GLU A 57 -11.38 -16.06 -8.07
N ARG A 58 -10.05 -16.17 -8.16
CA ARG A 58 -9.41 -17.42 -8.62
C ARG A 58 -9.11 -18.44 -7.52
N GLY A 59 -9.12 -18.05 -6.25
CA GLY A 59 -8.60 -18.92 -5.19
C GLY A 59 -7.12 -19.25 -5.39
N ALA A 60 -6.41 -19.59 -4.31
CA ALA A 60 -4.94 -19.70 -4.33
C ALA A 60 -4.36 -20.94 -5.04
N ASN A 61 -5.08 -21.52 -6.00
CA ASN A 61 -4.73 -22.80 -6.60
C ASN A 61 -3.99 -22.62 -7.95
N GLU A 62 -2.68 -22.87 -7.88
CA GLU A 62 -1.79 -23.46 -8.89
C GLU A 62 -1.68 -22.85 -10.31
N ASP A 63 -2.24 -21.67 -10.57
CA ASP A 63 -1.99 -20.98 -11.84
C ASP A 63 -0.60 -20.32 -11.89
N GLU A 64 0.03 -20.31 -13.08
CA GLU A 64 1.30 -19.59 -13.33
C GLU A 64 1.22 -18.10 -12.97
N TRP A 65 0.03 -17.51 -13.07
CA TRP A 65 -0.24 -16.16 -12.60
C TRP A 65 0.04 -15.99 -11.10
N PHE A 66 -0.31 -16.98 -10.28
CA PHE A 66 -0.05 -16.95 -8.85
C PHE A 66 1.45 -17.04 -8.52
N LYS A 67 2.25 -17.70 -9.37
CA LYS A 67 3.72 -17.65 -9.26
C LYS A 67 4.24 -16.24 -9.49
N GLY A 68 3.71 -15.52 -10.48
CA GLY A 68 4.01 -14.11 -10.71
C GLY A 68 3.61 -13.23 -9.52
N VAL A 69 2.47 -13.47 -8.90
CA VAL A 69 2.06 -12.75 -7.69
C VAL A 69 2.97 -13.07 -6.49
N ARG A 70 3.43 -14.32 -6.34
CA ARG A 70 4.39 -14.70 -5.29
C ARG A 70 5.75 -14.02 -5.43
N THR A 71 6.17 -13.60 -6.64
CA THR A 71 7.44 -12.87 -6.79
C THR A 71 7.40 -11.48 -6.15
N LEU A 72 6.21 -10.88 -6.02
CA LEU A 72 6.02 -9.63 -5.26
C LEU A 72 6.39 -9.82 -3.78
N ALA A 73 6.12 -11.01 -3.25
CA ALA A 73 6.41 -11.42 -1.87
C ALA A 73 7.70 -12.24 -1.73
N ALA A 74 8.56 -12.23 -2.76
CA ALA A 74 9.89 -12.80 -2.65
C ALA A 74 10.69 -12.06 -1.57
N LYS A 75 11.68 -12.74 -0.97
CA LYS A 75 12.58 -12.11 0.00
C LYS A 75 13.35 -10.97 -0.68
N ASN A 76 13.37 -9.79 -0.07
CA ASN A 76 13.87 -8.55 -0.66
C ASN A 76 13.13 -8.18 -1.96
N GLY A 77 11.88 -8.62 -2.08
CA GLY A 77 11.01 -8.31 -3.19
C GLY A 77 10.27 -6.99 -2.98
N PRO A 78 9.45 -6.58 -3.96
CA PRO A 78 8.73 -5.30 -3.92
C PRO A 78 7.90 -5.07 -2.65
N LEU A 79 7.36 -6.12 -2.02
CA LEU A 79 6.60 -5.99 -0.77
C LEU A 79 7.48 -5.78 0.47
N ASP A 80 8.72 -6.27 0.47
CA ASP A 80 9.69 -6.02 1.56
C ASP A 80 10.24 -4.59 1.47
N ASP A 81 10.53 -4.11 0.25
CA ASP A 81 10.91 -2.71 0.01
C ASP A 81 9.78 -1.78 0.46
N TYR A 82 8.54 -2.13 0.14
CA TYR A 82 7.38 -1.38 0.57
C TYR A 82 7.24 -1.37 2.10
N ARG A 83 7.42 -2.52 2.77
CA ARG A 83 7.42 -2.60 4.23
C ARG A 83 8.45 -1.65 4.84
N SER A 84 9.66 -1.65 4.30
CA SER A 84 10.76 -0.81 4.78
C SER A 84 10.44 0.69 4.61
N ILE A 85 9.94 1.08 3.43
CA ILE A 85 9.51 2.45 3.15
C ILE A 85 8.35 2.86 4.06
N HIS A 86 7.43 1.94 4.33
CA HIS A 86 6.29 2.15 5.21
C HIS A 86 6.71 2.34 6.67
N GLU A 87 7.61 1.51 7.19
CA GLU A 87 8.20 1.67 8.53
C GLU A 87 8.96 2.99 8.66
N GLU A 88 9.71 3.38 7.63
CA GLU A 88 10.39 4.67 7.58
C GLU A 88 9.38 5.83 7.57
N LEU A 89 8.35 5.74 6.75
CA LEU A 89 7.31 6.74 6.65
C LEU A 89 6.56 6.88 7.98
N GLN A 90 6.19 5.77 8.62
CA GLN A 90 5.60 5.76 9.96
C GLN A 90 6.54 6.46 10.97
N SER A 91 7.82 6.09 10.98
CA SER A 91 8.81 6.67 11.89
C SER A 91 9.01 8.18 11.72
N ARG A 92 8.93 8.68 10.48
CA ARG A 92 8.97 10.12 10.17
C ARG A 92 7.69 10.83 10.59
N MET A 93 6.54 10.16 10.45
CA MET A 93 5.26 10.66 10.87
C MET A 93 5.15 10.76 12.40
N THR A 94 5.61 9.75 13.16
CA THR A 94 5.57 9.78 14.64
C THR A 94 6.55 10.81 15.24
N ARG A 95 7.63 11.15 14.53
CA ARG A 95 8.65 12.12 14.97
C ARG A 95 8.30 13.59 14.67
N SER A 96 7.35 13.86 13.79
CA SER A 96 6.93 15.22 13.43
C SER A 96 5.58 15.55 14.05
N SER A 97 5.39 16.78 14.55
CA SER A 97 4.06 17.28 14.92
C SER A 97 3.24 17.43 13.64
N LEU A 98 2.48 16.38 13.33
CA LEU A 98 1.73 16.29 12.08
C LEU A 98 0.36 16.97 12.19
N PRO A 99 -0.08 17.67 11.14
CA PRO A 99 -1.48 18.05 10.95
C PRO A 99 -2.44 16.88 11.18
N GLY A 100 -3.64 17.16 11.69
CA GLY A 100 -4.61 16.13 12.11
C GLY A 100 -4.97 15.07 11.04
N SER A 101 -4.86 15.39 9.75
CA SER A 101 -5.06 14.44 8.65
C SER A 101 -3.88 13.47 8.45
N LEU A 102 -2.64 13.92 8.67
CA LEU A 102 -1.45 13.07 8.64
C LEU A 102 -1.33 12.18 9.90
N ARG A 103 -2.00 12.55 11.01
CA ARG A 103 -2.15 11.66 12.18
C ARG A 103 -3.09 10.48 11.92
N LYS A 104 -4.09 10.63 11.05
CA LYS A 104 -4.94 9.51 10.61
C LYS A 104 -4.16 8.55 9.72
N LEU A 105 -3.25 9.07 8.88
CA LEU A 105 -2.27 8.28 8.12
C LEU A 105 -1.43 7.40 9.05
N SER A 106 -0.84 7.97 10.11
CA SER A 106 0.03 7.20 11.01
C SER A 106 -0.68 6.09 11.79
N GLU A 107 -1.98 6.26 12.11
CA GLU A 107 -2.79 5.24 12.77
C GLU A 107 -3.23 4.13 11.80
N ALA A 108 -3.60 4.49 10.58
CA ALA A 108 -3.90 3.58 9.47
C ALA A 108 -2.70 2.71 9.04
N ILE A 109 -1.49 3.25 9.22
CA ILE A 109 -0.19 2.62 8.95
C ILE A 109 0.24 1.67 10.08
N LYS A 110 -0.48 1.59 11.21
CA LYS A 110 -0.21 0.54 12.21
C LYS A 110 -0.63 -0.83 11.65
N TRP A 111 0.34 -1.57 11.11
CA TRP A 111 0.08 -2.87 10.50
C TRP A 111 -0.20 -3.99 11.54
N PRO A 112 -1.15 -4.92 11.27
CA PRO A 112 -1.56 -6.00 12.17
C PRO A 112 -0.70 -7.29 12.19
N PHE A 113 0.54 -7.30 11.69
CA PHE A 113 1.36 -8.51 11.74
C PHE A 113 1.97 -8.64 13.14
N LYS A 114 1.15 -9.12 14.08
CA LYS A 114 1.70 -9.85 15.22
C LYS A 114 2.21 -11.18 14.67
N GLU A 115 3.52 -11.37 14.82
CA GLU A 115 4.19 -12.67 14.67
C GLU A 115 3.37 -13.75 15.37
N THR A 116 3.04 -14.80 14.63
CA THR A 116 2.75 -16.12 15.19
C THR A 116 3.63 -17.11 14.45
#